data_AF-A0A2M7QVB0-F1
#
_entry.id   AF-A0A2M7QVB0-F1
#
_cell.length_a   1.000
_cell.length_b   1.000
_cell.length_c   1.000
_cell.angle_alpha   90.00
_cell.angle_beta   90.00
_cell.angle_gamma   90.00
#
_symmetry.space_group_name_H-M   'P 1'
#
loop_
_entity.id
_entity.type
_entity.pdbx_description
1 polymer ?
#
loop_
_entity_poly.entity_id
_entity_poly.type
_entity_poly.pdbx_seq_one_letter_code
_entity_poly.pdbx_strand_id
1 'polypeptide(L)'
;MPIIVKAQGSDTTGDVIKRFKKASAASNIVILTKERAFYQKPSQKRAVKKIEMKRLRKRARSLKKMKNISPQTLQRINDRLSA
;
A
#
# COMPACT_ATOMS: atom_id res chain seq x y z
N MET A 1 -14.88 -2.55 9.80
CA MET A 1 -15.24 -2.20 8.42
C MET A 1 -15.12 -3.47 7.58
N PRO A 2 -16.25 -4.06 7.15
CA PRO A 2 -16.22 -5.28 6.35
C PRO A 2 -15.80 -4.95 4.91
N ILE A 3 -14.90 -5.75 4.34
CA ILE A 3 -14.55 -5.71 2.91
C ILE A 3 -15.38 -6.80 2.25
N ILE A 4 -16.40 -6.39 1.49
CA ILE A 4 -17.27 -7.31 0.77
C ILE A 4 -16.90 -7.25 -0.71
N VAL A 5 -16.43 -8.36 -1.27
CA VAL A 5 -16.17 -8.51 -2.71
C VAL A 5 -17.16 -9.51 -3.26
N LYS A 6 -18.09 -9.03 -4.07
CA LYS A 6 -19.04 -9.89 -4.77
C LYS A 6 -18.34 -10.57 -5.95
N ALA A 7 -18.64 -11.85 -6.18
CA ALA A 7 -18.25 -12.56 -7.39
C ALA A 7 -19.25 -12.27 -8.51
N GLN A 8 -18.78 -12.20 -9.75
CA GLN A 8 -19.62 -12.18 -10.95
C GLN A 8 -19.65 -13.59 -11.55
N GLY A 9 -20.69 -13.90 -12.35
CA GLY A 9 -20.92 -15.25 -12.88
C GLY A 9 -19.80 -15.79 -13.78
N SER A 10 -18.93 -14.94 -14.31
CA SER A 10 -17.78 -15.30 -15.14
C SER A 10 -16.44 -15.32 -14.38
N ASP A 11 -16.42 -14.99 -13.09
CA ASP A 11 -15.17 -14.89 -12.34
C ASP A 11 -14.65 -16.26 -11.91
N THR A 12 -13.34 -16.47 -12.06
CA THR A 12 -12.68 -17.58 -11.39
C THR A 12 -12.44 -17.24 -9.91
N THR A 13 -12.33 -18.27 -9.06
CA THR A 13 -12.00 -18.10 -7.63
C THR A 13 -10.72 -17.27 -7.44
N GLY A 14 -9.73 -17.46 -8.32
CA GLY A 14 -8.48 -16.69 -8.30
C GLY A 14 -8.68 -15.20 -8.50
N ASP A 15 -9.63 -14.79 -9.35
CA ASP A 15 -9.89 -13.39 -9.63
C ASP A 15 -10.59 -12.69 -8.48
N VAL A 16 -11.53 -13.38 -7.82
CA VAL A 16 -12.17 -12.91 -6.58
C VAL A 16 -11.12 -12.68 -5.49
N ILE A 17 -10.20 -13.64 -5.30
CA ILE A 17 -9.09 -13.53 -4.32
C ILE A 17 -8.18 -12.34 -4.66
N LYS A 18 -7.81 -12.14 -5.93
CA LYS A 18 -6.98 -11.01 -6.35
C LYS A 18 -7.68 -9.67 -6.06
N ARG A 19 -8.98 -9.55 -6.36
CA ARG A 19 -9.75 -8.34 -6.06
C ARG A 19 -9.84 -8.08 -4.56
N PHE A 20 -10.08 -9.11 -3.77
CA PHE A 20 -10.08 -9.01 -2.31
C PHE A 20 -8.72 -8.57 -1.76
N LYS A 21 -7.62 -9.15 -2.25
CA LYS A 21 -6.26 -8.72 -1.87
C LYS A 21 -6.02 -7.25 -2.19
N LYS A 22 -6.44 -6.78 -3.38
CA LYS A 22 -6.33 -5.36 -3.75
C LYS A 22 -7.15 -4.45 -2.84
N ALA A 23 -8.39 -4.82 -2.52
CA ALA A 23 -9.26 -4.06 -1.62
C ALA A 23 -8.72 -4.00 -0.19
N SER A 24 -8.20 -5.12 0.32
CA SER A 24 -7.55 -5.19 1.65
C SER A 24 -6.27 -4.37 1.71
N ALA A 25 -5.47 -4.35 0.65
CA ALA A 25 -4.30 -3.50 0.55
C ALA A 25 -4.66 -2.01 0.48
N ALA A 26 -5.75 -1.65 -0.19
CA ALA A 26 -6.22 -0.26 -0.29
C ALA A 26 -6.73 0.27 1.06
N SER A 27 -7.38 -0.57 1.86
CA SER A 27 -7.86 -0.16 3.19
C SER A 27 -6.78 -0.11 4.27
N ASN A 28 -5.56 -0.61 3.98
CA ASN A 28 -4.45 -0.74 4.94
C ASN A 28 -4.84 -1.44 6.26
N ILE A 29 -5.89 -2.27 6.25
CA ILE A 29 -6.49 -2.82 7.46
C ILE A 29 -5.50 -3.63 8.31
N VAL A 30 -4.64 -4.41 7.66
CA VAL A 30 -3.64 -5.26 8.36
C VAL A 30 -2.63 -4.40 9.12
N ILE A 31 -2.16 -3.31 8.51
CA ILE A 31 -1.20 -2.39 9.14
C ILE A 31 -1.86 -1.68 10.32
N LEU A 32 -3.07 -1.14 10.11
CA LEU A 32 -3.82 -0.45 11.14
C LEU A 32 -4.10 -1.34 12.35
N THR A 33 -4.49 -2.59 12.13
CA THR A 33 -4.71 -3.55 13.23
C THR A 33 -3.43 -3.81 14.01
N LYS A 34 -2.28 -3.97 13.33
CA LYS A 34 -0.99 -4.17 13.99
C LYS A 34 -0.54 -2.95 14.79
N GLU A 35 -0.70 -1.75 14.25
CA GLU A 35 -0.32 -0.51 14.93
C GLU A 35 -1.23 -0.18 16.12
N ARG A 36 -2.48 -0.62 16.09
CA ARG A 36 -3.45 -0.43 17.18
C ARG A 36 -3.42 -1.54 18.23
N ALA A 37 -2.73 -2.64 17.98
CA ALA A 37 -2.65 -3.78 18.90
C ALA A 37 -2.00 -3.40 20.24
N PHE A 38 -1.04 -2.47 20.23
CA PHE A 38 -0.34 -2.01 21.42
C PHE A 38 -0.15 -0.50 21.40
N TYR A 39 -0.06 0.11 22.59
CA TYR A 39 0.33 1.52 22.68
C TYR A 39 1.74 1.73 22.13
N GLN A 40 1.87 2.71 21.24
CA GLN A 40 3.15 3.10 20.65
C GLN A 40 3.41 4.58 20.91
N LYS A 41 4.58 4.90 21.47
CA LYS A 41 4.96 6.29 21.79
C LYS A 41 4.95 7.15 20.51
N PRO A 42 4.55 8.44 20.59
CA PRO A 42 4.54 9.33 19.42
C PRO A 42 5.89 9.42 18.69
N SER A 43 7.01 9.35 19.42
CA SER A 43 8.36 9.35 18.86
C SER A 43 8.63 8.14 17.96
N GLN A 44 8.17 6.94 18.36
CA GLN A 44 8.29 5.72 17.57
C GLN A 44 7.44 5.79 16.30
N LYS A 45 6.20 6.32 16.39
CA LYS A 45 5.35 6.55 15.21
C LYS A 45 6.02 7.47 14.19
N ARG A 46 6.62 8.57 14.65
CA ARG A 46 7.39 9.50 13.79
C ARG A 46 8.61 8.83 13.16
N ALA A 47 9.32 7.99 13.92
CA ALA A 47 10.49 7.26 13.41
C ALA A 47 10.10 6.28 12.29
N VAL A 48 9.02 5.52 12.46
CA VAL A 48 8.48 4.60 11.44
C VAL A 48 8.09 5.36 10.18
N LYS A 49 7.31 6.46 10.30
CA LYS A 49 6.94 7.31 9.16
C LYS A 49 8.16 7.85 8.41
N LYS A 50 9.20 8.29 9.14
CA LYS A 50 10.46 8.79 8.54
C LYS A 50 11.17 7.69 7.74
N ILE A 51 11.23 6.47 8.27
CA ILE A 51 11.85 5.33 7.59
C ILE A 51 11.07 4.96 6.32
N GLU A 52 9.74 4.92 6.39
CA GLU A 52 8.88 4.63 5.26
C GLU A 52 9.06 5.65 4.13
N MET A 53 9.02 6.95 4.46
CA MET A 53 9.24 8.02 3.49
C MET A 53 10.63 7.95 2.86
N LYS A 54 11.67 7.64 3.64
CA LYS A 54 13.03 7.43 3.12
C LYS A 54 13.08 6.26 2.13
N ARG A 55 12.41 5.14 2.44
CA ARG A 55 12.31 3.97 1.55
C ARG A 55 11.58 4.31 0.25
N LEU A 56 10.45 5.01 0.34
CA LEU A 56 9.68 5.45 -0.82
C LEU A 56 10.48 6.40 -1.72
N ARG A 57 11.19 7.37 -1.15
CA ARG A 57 12.08 8.28 -1.92
C ARG A 57 13.18 7.51 -2.64
N LYS A 58 13.83 6.55 -1.98
CA LYS A 58 14.85 5.69 -2.61
C LYS A 58 14.26 4.89 -3.77
N ARG A 59 13.07 4.30 -3.56
CA ARG A 59 12.36 3.54 -4.59
C ARG A 59 11.98 4.40 -5.79
N ALA A 60 11.43 5.60 -5.56
CA ALA A 60 11.10 6.56 -6.62
C ALA A 60 12.32 6.91 -7.47
N ARG A 61 13.46 7.20 -6.83
CA ARG A 61 14.72 7.51 -7.54
C ARG A 61 15.24 6.32 -8.35
N SER A 62 15.18 5.12 -7.79
CA SER A 62 15.60 3.90 -8.48
C SER A 62 14.72 3.63 -9.71
N LEU A 63 13.41 3.77 -9.56
CA LEU A 63 12.45 3.58 -10.66
C LEU A 63 12.61 4.63 -11.75
N LYS A 64 12.86 5.91 -11.43
CA LYS A 64 13.14 6.91 -12.47
C LYS A 64 14.35 6.58 -13.36
N LYS A 65 15.28 5.75 -12.88
CA LYS A 65 16.48 5.35 -13.63
C LYS A 65 16.28 4.14 -14.54
N MET A 66 15.20 3.36 -14.39
CA MET A 66 15.00 2.19 -15.27
C MET A 66 14.22 2.61 -16.53
N LYS A 67 14.60 2.04 -17.67
CA LYS A 67 14.07 2.42 -18.99
C LYS A 67 12.63 1.94 -19.25
N ASN A 68 12.19 0.87 -18.59
CA ASN A 68 10.93 0.16 -18.89
C ASN A 68 9.94 0.19 -17.72
N ILE A 69 9.63 1.37 -17.18
CA ILE A 69 8.68 1.50 -16.07
C ILE A 69 7.41 2.21 -16.53
N SER A 70 6.27 1.66 -16.10
CA SER A 70 4.98 2.31 -16.35
C SER A 70 4.92 3.67 -15.66
N PRO A 71 4.48 4.74 -16.36
CA PRO A 71 4.30 6.06 -15.76
C PRO A 71 3.37 6.06 -14.54
N GLN A 72 2.35 5.19 -14.57
CA GLN A 72 1.41 5.01 -13.47
C GLN A 72 2.08 4.53 -12.18
N THR A 73 3.12 3.70 -12.28
CA THR A 73 3.87 3.23 -11.10
C THR A 73 4.61 4.38 -10.43
N LEU A 74 5.19 5.29 -11.21
CA LEU A 74 5.88 6.47 -10.67
C LEU A 74 4.88 7.46 -10.04
N GLN A 75 3.75 7.68 -10.70
CA GLN A 75 2.68 8.54 -10.19
C GLN A 75 2.19 8.07 -8.82
N ARG A 76 1.84 6.79 -8.68
CA ARG A 76 1.38 6.21 -7.40
C ARG A 76 2.40 6.37 -6.26
N ILE A 77 3.70 6.32 -6.57
CA ILE A 77 4.75 6.50 -5.55
C ILE A 77 4.89 7.97 -5.18
N ASN A 78 4.75 8.88 -6.15
CA ASN A 78 4.77 10.32 -5.88
C ASN A 78 3.54 10.74 -5.06
N ASP A 79 2.35 10.21 -5.36
CA ASP A 79 1.12 10.48 -4.61
C ASP A 79 1.26 10.08 -3.12
N ARG A 80 1.96 8.97 -2.85
CA ARG A 80 2.29 8.53 -1.49
C ARG A 80 3.36 9.38 -0.79
N LEU A 81 4.20 10.08 -1.54
CA LEU A 81 5.22 10.98 -1.00
C LEU A 81 4.66 12.38 -0.72
N SER A 82 3.58 12.77 -1.40
CA SER A 82 2.87 14.04 -1.19
C SER A 82 1.83 14.00 -0.07
N ALA A 83 1.42 12.79 0.35
CA ALA A 83 0.52 12.57 1.49
C ALA A 83 1.26 12.54 2.85
#